data_AF-A0A1I4CR85-F1
#
_entry.id   AF-A0A1I4CR85-F1
#
_cell.length_a   1.000
_cell.length_b   1.000
_cell.length_c   1.000
_cell.angle_alpha   90.00
_cell.angle_beta   90.00
_cell.angle_gamma   90.00
#
_symmetry.space_group_name_H-M   'P 1'
#
loop_
_entity.id
_entity.type
_entity.pdbx_description
1 polymer ?
#
loop_
_entity_poly.entity_id
_entity_poly.type
_entity_poly.pdbx_seq_one_letter_code
_entity_poly.pdbx_strand_id
1 'polypeptide(L)' 'MRKRLVIGLGLALAVYATAALARPPIADEIGEFYVYFDANGHVVGESSMDCDGTYYQSGVLTSRYSSGHAFCPGD' A
#
# COMPACT_ATOMS: atom_id res chain seq x y z
N MET A 1 27.55 28.84 -3.50
CA MET A 1 27.18 27.49 -3.99
C MET A 1 26.70 26.53 -2.90
N ARG A 2 27.39 26.41 -1.74
CA ARG A 2 26.99 25.48 -0.64
C ARG A 2 25.54 25.58 -0.15
N LYS A 3 24.99 26.80 0.05
CA LYS A 3 23.59 26.98 0.51
C LYS A 3 22.53 26.42 -0.46
N ARG A 4 22.77 26.53 -1.79
CA ARG A 4 21.84 26.00 -2.81
C ARG A 4 21.84 24.46 -2.82
N LEU A 5 23.01 23.86 -2.60
CA LEU A 5 23.18 22.41 -2.48
C LEU A 5 22.46 21.85 -1.25
N VAL A 6 22.59 22.51 -0.09
CA VAL A 6 21.91 22.09 1.15
C VAL A 6 20.39 22.16 1.01
N ILE A 7 19.86 23.25 0.41
CA ILE A 7 18.42 23.38 0.15
C ILE A 7 17.94 22.31 -0.84
N GLY A 8 18.69 22.08 -1.92
CA GLY A 8 18.34 21.06 -2.92
C GLY A 8 18.29 19.64 -2.34
N LEU A 9 19.27 19.27 -1.51
CA LEU A 9 19.30 17.98 -0.81
C LEU A 9 18.17 17.84 0.21
N GLY A 10 17.91 18.90 0.99
CA GLY A 10 16.80 18.89 1.96
C GLY A 10 15.44 18.71 1.28
N LEU A 11 15.22 19.40 0.15
CA LEU A 11 13.96 19.27 -0.60
C LEU A 11 13.81 17.88 -1.23
N ALA A 12 14.89 17.33 -1.79
CA ALA A 12 14.89 15.99 -2.37
C ALA A 12 14.57 14.91 -1.34
N LEU A 13 15.13 15.02 -0.13
CA LEU A 13 14.84 14.11 0.98
C LEU A 13 13.38 14.22 1.45
N ALA A 14 12.84 15.44 1.53
CA ALA A 14 11.44 15.64 1.90
C ALA A 14 10.48 15.04 0.86
N VAL A 15 10.74 15.22 -0.43
CA VAL A 15 9.93 14.63 -1.52
C VAL A 15 10.01 13.10 -1.52
N TYR A 16 11.20 12.53 -1.25
CA TYR A 16 11.36 11.09 -1.14
C TYR A 16 10.58 10.51 0.05
N ALA A 17 10.63 11.18 1.20
CA ALA A 17 9.91 10.74 2.39
C ALA A 17 8.38 10.77 2.21
N THR A 18 7.83 11.77 1.50
CA THR A 18 6.38 11.84 1.25
C THR A 18 5.91 10.79 0.24
N ALA A 19 6.73 10.43 -0.75
CA ALA A 19 6.40 9.39 -1.71
C ALA A 19 6.28 7.99 -1.07
N ALA A 20 7.13 7.68 -0.08
CA ALA A 20 7.10 6.40 0.61
C ALA A 20 5.82 6.17 1.44
N LEU A 21 5.18 7.25 1.91
CA LEU A 21 3.95 7.20 2.72
C LEU A 21 2.68 7.17 1.87
N ALA A 22 2.75 7.50 0.58
CA ALA A 22 1.60 7.59 -0.31
C ALA A 22 1.25 6.26 -1.00
N ARG A 23 1.68 5.12 -0.43
CA ARG A 23 1.34 3.82 -1.02
C ARG A 23 -0.17 3.61 -0.94
N PRO A 24 -0.83 3.30 -2.06
CA PRO A 24 -2.23 2.93 -2.03
C PRO A 24 -2.38 1.67 -1.16
N PRO A 25 -3.45 1.56 -0.34
CA PRO A 25 -3.70 0.34 0.43
C PRO A 25 -4.14 -0.73 -0.55
N ILE A 26 -3.19 -1.49 -1.09
CA ILE A 26 -3.37 -2.62 -2.01
C ILE A 26 -2.32 -3.66 -1.65
N ALA A 27 -2.57 -4.94 -1.97
CA ALA A 27 -1.60 -5.99 -1.70
C ALA A 27 -0.31 -5.76 -2.52
N ASP A 28 0.81 -5.55 -1.84
CA ASP A 28 2.15 -5.37 -2.42
C ASP A 28 3.16 -6.42 -1.92
N GLU A 29 2.78 -7.28 -0.96
CA GLU A 29 3.59 -8.38 -0.43
C GLU A 29 2.92 -9.76 -0.61
N ILE A 30 3.73 -10.82 -0.75
CA ILE A 30 3.28 -12.22 -0.86
C ILE A 30 2.37 -12.57 0.31
N GLY A 31 1.18 -13.10 0.07
CA GLY A 31 0.24 -13.48 1.13
C GLY A 31 -0.56 -12.31 1.72
N GLU A 32 -0.27 -11.06 1.35
CA GLU A 32 -1.01 -9.90 1.85
C GLU A 32 -2.42 -9.81 1.23
N PHE A 33 -3.39 -9.39 2.03
CA PHE A 33 -4.75 -9.15 1.56
C PHE A 33 -5.40 -7.94 2.24
N TYR A 34 -6.34 -7.33 1.53
CA TYR A 34 -7.14 -6.18 1.91
C TYR A 34 -8.61 -6.45 1.61
N VAL A 35 -9.49 -6.03 2.53
CA VAL A 35 -10.94 -5.97 2.34
C VAL A 35 -11.38 -4.53 2.52
N TYR A 36 -12.06 -3.96 1.51
CA TYR A 36 -12.52 -2.57 1.52
C TYR A 36 -14.01 -2.46 1.84
N PHE A 37 -14.36 -1.46 2.64
CA PHE A 37 -15.71 -1.25 3.14
C PHE A 37 -16.32 0.08 2.69
N ASP A 38 -17.63 0.11 2.55
CA ASP A 38 -18.41 1.34 2.35
C ASP A 38 -18.59 2.15 3.65
N ALA A 39 -19.45 3.17 3.60
CA ALA A 39 -19.72 4.01 4.76
C ALA A 39 -20.44 3.27 5.92
N ASN A 40 -21.13 2.17 5.61
CA ASN A 40 -22.00 1.40 6.49
C ASN A 40 -21.34 0.10 6.99
N GLY A 41 -20.15 -0.23 6.49
CA GLY A 41 -19.41 -1.45 6.83
C GLY A 41 -19.65 -2.64 5.89
N HIS A 42 -20.27 -2.43 4.73
CA HIS A 42 -20.41 -3.47 3.72
C HIS A 42 -19.13 -3.60 2.88
N VAL A 43 -18.76 -4.84 2.54
CA VAL A 43 -17.64 -5.10 1.63
C VAL A 43 -17.97 -4.61 0.22
N VAL A 44 -17.09 -3.82 -0.36
CA VAL A 44 -17.22 -3.26 -1.71
C VAL A 44 -16.04 -3.57 -2.63
N GLY A 45 -14.98 -4.16 -2.08
CA GLY A 45 -13.84 -4.61 -2.86
C GLY A 45 -12.84 -5.40 -2.04
N GLU A 46 -11.86 -5.93 -2.74
CA GLU A 46 -10.76 -6.73 -2.18
C GLU A 46 -9.50 -6.58 -3.04
N SER A 47 -8.36 -6.80 -2.41
CA SER A 47 -7.06 -6.92 -3.08
C SER A 47 -6.24 -7.96 -2.35
N SER A 48 -5.58 -8.86 -3.07
CA SER A 48 -4.74 -9.88 -2.46
C SER A 48 -3.59 -10.27 -3.37
N MET A 49 -2.49 -10.70 -2.78
CA MET A 49 -1.41 -11.39 -3.48
C MET A 49 -1.33 -12.80 -2.92
N ASP A 50 -1.46 -13.81 -3.78
CA ASP A 50 -1.33 -15.20 -3.33
C ASP A 50 0.12 -15.54 -2.98
N CYS A 51 0.34 -16.75 -2.46
CA CYS A 51 1.66 -17.22 -2.06
C CYS A 51 2.63 -17.45 -3.23
N ASP A 52 2.12 -17.47 -4.47
CA ASP A 52 2.91 -17.57 -5.70
C ASP A 52 3.21 -16.18 -6.30
N GLY A 53 2.71 -15.11 -5.68
CA GLY A 53 2.87 -13.73 -6.14
C GLY A 53 1.87 -13.29 -7.20
N THR A 54 0.80 -14.03 -7.42
CA THR A 54 -0.28 -13.61 -8.31
C THR A 54 -1.16 -12.59 -7.60
N TYR A 55 -1.27 -11.42 -8.23
CA TYR A 55 -2.09 -10.33 -7.74
C TYR A 55 -3.55 -10.44 -8.21
N TYR A 56 -4.48 -10.26 -7.29
CA TYR A 56 -5.91 -10.22 -7.53
C TYR A 56 -6.51 -8.93 -6.95
N GLN A 57 -7.44 -8.32 -7.70
CA GLN A 57 -8.19 -7.16 -7.26
C GLN A 57 -9.60 -7.20 -7.83
N SER A 58 -10.57 -6.83 -7.01
CA SER A 58 -11.97 -6.70 -7.41
C SER A 58 -12.66 -5.56 -6.65
N GLY A 59 -13.68 -4.98 -7.27
CA GLY A 59 -14.53 -3.95 -6.65
C GLY A 59 -13.88 -2.57 -6.53
N VAL A 60 -14.21 -1.86 -5.45
CA VAL A 60 -13.86 -0.45 -5.22
C VAL A 60 -12.90 -0.33 -4.04
N LEU A 61 -11.76 0.33 -4.27
CA LEU A 61 -10.81 0.67 -3.21
C LEU A 61 -11.35 1.84 -2.41
N THR A 62 -11.31 1.72 -1.09
CA THR A 62 -11.73 2.79 -0.18
C THR A 62 -10.67 3.00 0.90
N SER A 63 -10.72 4.16 1.56
CA SER A 63 -9.86 4.43 2.73
C SER A 63 -10.30 3.68 3.99
N ARG A 64 -11.39 2.90 3.93
CA ARG A 64 -11.91 2.08 5.03
C ARG A 64 -11.62 0.64 4.69
N TYR A 65 -10.52 0.10 5.21
CA TYR A 65 -10.11 -1.25 4.93
C TYR A 65 -9.65 -1.98 6.18
N SER A 66 -9.66 -3.30 6.10
CA SER A 66 -8.89 -4.17 6.96
C SER A 66 -7.85 -4.87 6.11
N SER A 67 -6.66 -5.04 6.65
CA SER A 67 -5.59 -5.82 6.01
C SER A 67 -5.17 -7.01 6.88
N GLY A 68 -4.52 -7.97 6.25
CA GLY A 68 -3.94 -9.13 6.90
C GLY A 68 -2.93 -9.83 6.01
N HIS A 69 -2.33 -10.89 6.55
CA HIS A 69 -1.32 -11.69 5.87
C HIS A 69 -1.67 -13.17 6.05
N ALA A 70 -1.74 -13.90 4.95
CA ALA A 70 -1.89 -15.35 4.95
C ALA A 70 -0.56 -16.00 5.33
N PHE A 71 -0.63 -17.19 5.94
CA PHE A 71 0.56 -18.04 6.07
C PHE A 71 0.83 -18.72 4.74
N CYS A 72 2.00 -18.46 4.17
CA CYS A 72 2.47 -19.05 2.93
C CYS A 72 3.40 -20.25 3.19
N PRO A 73 3.44 -21.22 2.27
CA PRO A 73 4.36 -22.33 2.39
C PRO A 73 5.82 -21.85 2.42
N GLY A 74 6.49 -22.02 3.55
CA GLY A 74 7.90 -21.63 3.74
C GLY A 74 8.15 -20.50 4.73
N ASP A 75 7.09 -19.92 5.32
CA ASP A 75 7.18 -18.96 6.44
C ASP A 75 7.60 -19.60 7.78
#